data_AF-A0A812ZBD6-F1
#
_entry.id   AF-A0A812ZBD6-F1
#
_cell.length_a   1.000
_cell.length_b   1.000
_cell.length_c   1.000
_cell.angle_alpha   90.00
_cell.angle_beta   90.00
_cell.angle_gamma   90.00
#
_symmetry.space_group_name_H-M   'P 1'
#
loop_
_entity.id
_entity.type
_entity.pdbx_description
1 polymer ?
#
loop_
_entity_poly.entity_id
_entity_poly.type
_entity_poly.pdbx_seq_one_letter_code
_entity_poly.pdbx_strand_id
1 'polypeptide(L)'
;MPQAEVPPDVVSFNAAISACGPANWRLALHLFHAMPSANLKPSLVSYNAVLDAACHRSAGYTLFLQALHANFYDHLLHKGSTTLDLHEMSPGSALLAVKWWLSVVLPALLHPQRRQICTI
;
A
#
# COMPACT_ATOMS: atom_id res chain seq x y z
N MET A 1 36.33 11.41 2.33
CA MET A 1 35.81 10.49 1.31
C MET A 1 35.30 11.34 0.15
N PRO A 2 35.67 11.08 -1.11
CA PRO A 2 35.16 11.86 -2.24
C PRO A 2 33.65 11.64 -2.33
N GLN A 3 32.91 12.74 -2.42
CA GLN A 3 31.46 12.73 -2.55
C GLN A 3 31.13 12.35 -3.99
N ALA A 4 30.91 11.06 -4.23
CA ALA A 4 30.35 10.62 -5.49
C ALA A 4 28.90 11.11 -5.54
N GLU A 5 28.60 12.06 -6.44
CA GLU A 5 27.23 12.51 -6.71
C GLU A 5 26.47 11.42 -7.47
N VAL A 6 26.03 10.39 -6.73
CA VAL A 6 25.13 9.37 -7.27
C VAL A 6 23.70 9.84 -7.01
N PRO A 7 22.86 10.00 -8.05
CA PRO A 7 21.47 10.39 -7.86
C PRO A 7 20.70 9.30 -7.09
N PRO A 8 19.77 9.67 -6.20
CA PRO A 8 18.97 8.70 -5.45
C PRO A 8 18.09 7.90 -6.40
N ASP A 9 17.97 6.61 -6.11
CA ASP A 9 17.16 5.64 -6.86
C ASP A 9 15.98 5.11 -6.02
N VAL A 10 15.20 4.18 -6.60
CA VAL A 10 14.05 3.57 -5.93
C VAL A 10 14.45 2.91 -4.60
N VAL A 11 15.61 2.27 -4.54
CA VAL A 11 16.11 1.60 -3.33
C VAL A 11 16.40 2.63 -2.24
N SER A 12 17.05 3.74 -2.60
CA SER A 12 17.38 4.85 -1.69
C SER A 12 16.11 5.47 -1.10
N PHE A 13 15.09 5.72 -1.92
CA PHE A 13 13.79 6.20 -1.45
C PHE A 13 13.10 5.20 -0.52
N ASN A 14 13.07 3.91 -0.89
CA ASN A 14 12.43 2.87 -0.07
C ASN A 14 13.09 2.75 1.31
N ALA A 15 14.42 2.85 1.38
CA ALA A 15 15.16 2.86 2.63
C ALA A 15 14.80 4.07 3.50
N ALA A 16 14.76 5.27 2.91
CA ALA A 16 14.40 6.50 3.62
C ALA A 16 12.95 6.48 4.13
N ILE A 17 12.01 5.98 3.32
CA ILE A 17 10.60 5.81 3.71
C ILE A 17 10.49 4.82 4.86
N SER A 18 11.16 3.66 4.77
CA SER A 18 11.16 2.64 5.82
C SER A 18 11.71 3.18 7.14
N ALA A 19 12.74 4.02 7.10
CA ALA A 19 13.35 4.63 8.28
C ALA A 19 12.44 5.64 9.01
N CYS A 20 11.42 6.20 8.34
CA CYS A 20 10.50 7.15 8.96
C CYS A 20 9.69 6.49 10.10
N GLY A 21 9.24 5.24 9.87
CA GLY A 21 8.35 4.51 10.75
C GLY A 21 7.02 5.24 11.04
N PRO A 22 6.20 4.71 11.97
CA PRO A 22 4.88 5.27 12.29
C PRO A 22 4.91 6.69 12.90
N ALA A 23 6.03 7.07 13.53
CA ALA A 23 6.20 8.38 14.13
C ALA A 23 6.34 9.49 13.07
N ASN A 24 7.01 9.21 11.95
CA ASN A 24 7.28 10.18 10.89
C ASN A 24 6.48 9.90 9.61
N TRP A 25 5.27 9.37 9.73
CA TRP A 25 4.40 9.00 8.61
C TRP A 25 4.15 10.12 7.59
N ARG A 26 4.15 11.38 8.02
CA ARG A 26 4.02 12.55 7.11
C ARG A 26 5.23 12.69 6.19
N LEU A 27 6.43 12.47 6.72
CA LEU A 27 7.66 12.48 5.94
C LEU A 27 7.71 11.27 5.01
N ALA A 28 7.29 10.09 5.47
CA ALA A 28 7.17 8.90 4.64
C ALA A 28 6.29 9.15 3.40
N LEU A 29 5.11 9.76 3.61
CA LEU A 29 4.21 10.15 2.51
C LEU A 29 4.84 11.20 1.59
N HIS A 30 5.52 12.20 2.17
CA HIS A 30 6.18 13.24 1.37
C HIS A 30 7.26 12.65 0.46
N LEU A 31 8.13 11.79 1.00
CA LEU A 31 9.16 11.09 0.23
C LEU A 31 8.56 10.20 -0.86
N PHE A 32 7.51 9.44 -0.52
CA PHE A 32 6.79 8.61 -1.48
C PHE A 32 6.22 9.43 -2.64
N HIS A 33 5.58 10.57 -2.35
CA HIS A 33 5.02 11.47 -3.37
C HIS A 33 6.08 12.26 -4.15
N ALA A 34 7.31 12.36 -3.64
CA ALA A 34 8.42 13.00 -4.35
C ALA A 34 9.07 12.07 -5.40
N MET A 35 8.87 10.75 -5.34
CA MET A 35 9.46 9.80 -6.29
C MET A 35 9.17 10.14 -7.76
N PRO A 36 7.92 10.46 -8.17
CA PRO A 36 7.63 10.81 -9.56
C PRO A 36 8.34 12.08 -10.03
N SER A 37 8.54 13.06 -9.14
CA SER A 37 9.31 14.28 -9.45
C SER A 37 10.79 13.99 -9.68
N ALA A 38 11.31 12.90 -9.11
CA ALA A 38 12.64 12.37 -9.39
C ALA A 38 12.67 11.42 -10.61
N ASN A 39 11.60 11.35 -11.41
CA ASN A 39 11.41 10.40 -12.51
C ASN A 39 11.45 8.92 -12.08
N LEU A 40 11.15 8.63 -10.80
CA LEU A 40 11.10 7.28 -10.25
C LEU A 40 9.64 6.84 -10.10
N LYS A 41 9.34 5.62 -10.55
CA LYS A 41 8.01 5.01 -10.34
C LYS A 41 8.02 4.24 -9.01
N PRO A 42 7.04 4.47 -8.12
CA PRO A 42 6.88 3.65 -6.92
C PRO A 42 6.68 2.18 -7.29
N SER A 43 7.37 1.30 -6.55
CA SER A 43 7.28 -0.16 -6.66
C SER A 43 6.40 -0.75 -5.55
N LEU A 44 6.12 -2.06 -5.59
CA LEU A 44 5.45 -2.77 -4.48
C LEU A 44 6.17 -2.53 -3.15
N VAL A 45 7.51 -2.57 -3.16
CA VAL A 45 8.33 -2.28 -1.97
C VAL A 45 8.13 -0.84 -1.48
N SER A 46 7.99 0.12 -2.40
CA SER A 46 7.73 1.52 -2.06
C SER A 46 6.37 1.70 -1.36
N TYR A 47 5.33 1.03 -1.87
CA TYR A 47 4.00 1.02 -1.25
C TYR A 47 4.02 0.34 0.11
N ASN A 48 4.63 -0.83 0.23
CA ASN A 48 4.76 -1.54 1.50
C ASN A 48 5.45 -0.67 2.57
N ALA A 49 6.57 -0.01 2.22
CA ALA A 49 7.30 0.85 3.14
C ALA A 49 6.46 2.04 3.65
N VAL A 50 5.77 2.75 2.76
CA VAL A 50 4.96 3.92 3.16
C VAL A 50 3.70 3.50 3.91
N LEU A 51 3.10 2.35 3.57
CA LEU A 51 1.93 1.82 4.26
C LEU A 51 2.30 1.34 5.67
N ASP A 52 3.48 0.79 5.90
CA ASP A 52 3.97 0.47 7.26
C ASP A 52 4.05 1.71 8.16
N ALA A 53 4.47 2.86 7.61
CA ALA A 53 4.48 4.11 8.34
C ALA A 53 3.07 4.68 8.56
N ALA A 54 2.16 4.54 7.59
CA ALA A 54 0.88 5.24 7.57
C ALA A 54 -0.36 4.37 7.86
N CYS A 55 -0.22 3.08 8.20
CA CYS A 55 -1.34 2.13 8.30
C CYS A 55 -2.44 2.50 9.30
N HIS A 56 -2.12 3.30 10.32
CA HIS A 56 -3.09 3.81 11.29
C HIS A 56 -3.62 5.22 10.97
N ARG A 57 -3.45 5.68 9.73
CA ARG A 57 -3.87 7.00 9.25
C ARG A 57 -4.89 6.85 8.12
N SER A 58 -5.79 7.82 8.00
CA SER A 58 -6.71 7.88 6.85
C SER A 58 -5.95 7.97 5.53
N ALA A 59 -4.87 8.74 5.49
CA ALA A 59 -4.00 8.84 4.32
C ALA A 59 -3.41 7.48 3.88
N GLY A 60 -3.00 6.64 4.83
CA GLY A 60 -2.51 5.29 4.52
C GLY A 60 -3.60 4.39 3.92
N TYR A 61 -4.83 4.48 4.42
CA TYR A 61 -5.96 3.75 3.83
C TYR A 61 -6.27 4.21 2.40
N THR A 62 -6.28 5.53 2.14
CA THR A 62 -6.46 6.07 0.79
C THR A 62 -5.35 5.57 -0.15
N LEU A 63 -4.10 5.57 0.32
CA LEU A 63 -2.96 5.11 -0.46
C LEU A 63 -3.03 3.59 -0.73
N PHE A 64 -3.51 2.80 0.22
CA PHE A 64 -3.77 1.38 0.02
C PHE A 64 -4.82 1.14 -1.07
N LEU A 65 -5.93 1.89 -1.06
CA LEU A 65 -6.92 1.80 -2.13
C LEU A 65 -6.31 2.20 -3.49
N GLN A 66 -5.44 3.21 -3.54
CA GLN A 66 -4.72 3.55 -4.76
C GLN A 66 -3.83 2.39 -5.24
N ALA A 67 -3.13 1.71 -4.33
CA ALA A 67 -2.31 0.55 -4.65
C ALA A 67 -3.15 -0.61 -5.22
N LEU A 68 -4.36 -0.83 -4.68
CA LEU A 68 -5.31 -1.81 -5.22
C LEU A 68 -5.73 -1.48 -6.66
N HIS A 69 -6.14 -0.24 -6.92
CA HIS A 69 -6.54 0.16 -8.28
C HIS A 69 -5.37 0.14 -9.27
N ALA A 70 -4.14 0.28 -8.78
CA ALA A 70 -2.93 0.19 -9.57
C ALA A 70 -2.40 -1.25 -9.71
N ASN A 71 -3.17 -2.26 -9.27
CA ASN A 71 -2.86 -3.68 -9.45
C ASN A 71 -1.55 -4.13 -8.76
N PHE A 72 -1.16 -3.48 -7.66
CA PHE A 72 0.00 -3.92 -6.87
C PHE A 72 -0.28 -5.15 -6.00
N TYR A 73 -1.55 -5.52 -5.83
CA TYR A 73 -1.99 -6.62 -4.96
C TYR A 73 -3.04 -7.51 -5.64
N ASP A 74 -2.81 -7.88 -6.90
CA ASP A 74 -3.77 -8.64 -7.74
C ASP A 74 -4.18 -9.99 -7.16
N HIS A 75 -3.32 -10.60 -6.36
CA HIS A 75 -3.53 -11.92 -5.75
C HIS A 75 -4.33 -11.90 -4.44
N LEU A 76 -4.71 -10.73 -3.91
CA LEU A 76 -5.43 -10.59 -2.63
C LEU A 76 -6.68 -11.47 -2.52
N LEU A 77 -7.42 -11.61 -3.62
CA LEU A 77 -8.65 -12.39 -3.68
C LEU A 77 -8.57 -13.43 -4.79
N HIS A 78 -8.47 -14.68 -4.40
CA HIS A 78 -8.65 -15.79 -5.33
C HIS A 78 -10.12 -15.86 -5.76
N LYS A 79 -10.38 -15.96 -7.07
CA LYS A 79 -11.75 -16.03 -7.61
C LYS A 79 -12.53 -17.19 -6.97
N GLY A 80 -13.67 -16.85 -6.38
CA GLY A 80 -14.54 -17.83 -5.71
C GLY A 80 -14.07 -18.25 -4.31
N SER A 81 -13.01 -17.64 -3.77
CA SER A 81 -12.52 -17.93 -2.43
C SER A 81 -12.97 -16.87 -1.41
N THR A 82 -13.18 -17.31 -0.17
CA THR A 82 -13.35 -16.43 1.00
C THR A 82 -12.01 -16.12 1.69
N THR A 83 -10.89 -16.56 1.10
CA THR A 83 -9.55 -16.36 1.67
C THR A 83 -8.95 -15.05 1.18
N LEU A 84 -8.40 -14.28 2.11
CA LEU A 84 -7.58 -13.10 1.84
C LEU A 84 -6.10 -13.51 1.80
N ASP A 85 -5.47 -13.37 0.65
CA ASP A 85 -4.03 -13.63 0.50
C ASP A 85 -3.22 -12.39 0.89
N LEU A 86 -2.35 -12.52 1.87
CA LEU A 86 -1.48 -11.45 2.38
C LEU A 86 -0.01 -11.65 1.98
N HIS A 87 0.28 -12.56 1.04
CA HIS A 87 1.62 -12.83 0.55
C HIS A 87 2.23 -11.57 -0.10
N GLU A 88 3.53 -11.35 0.10
CA GLU A 88 4.29 -10.15 -0.30
C GLU A 88 3.84 -8.82 0.32
N MET A 89 2.86 -8.84 1.22
CA MET A 89 2.47 -7.66 1.97
C MET A 89 3.38 -7.45 3.17
N SER A 90 3.65 -6.19 3.47
CA SER A 90 4.21 -5.79 4.75
C SER A 90 3.15 -5.83 5.87
N PRO A 91 3.52 -5.79 7.16
CA PRO A 91 2.55 -5.80 8.26
C PRO A 91 1.51 -4.67 8.19
N GLY A 92 1.91 -3.46 7.81
CA GLY A 92 1.03 -2.30 7.71
C GLY A 92 0.10 -2.37 6.50
N SER A 93 0.58 -2.84 5.35
CA SER A 93 -0.27 -3.07 4.18
C SER A 93 -1.25 -4.21 4.42
N ALA A 94 -0.81 -5.31 5.07
CA ALA A 94 -1.67 -6.42 5.47
C ALA A 94 -2.78 -5.98 6.43
N LEU A 95 -2.48 -5.12 7.42
CA LEU A 95 -3.50 -4.57 8.32
C LEU A 95 -4.60 -3.82 7.54
N LEU A 96 -4.20 -3.01 6.56
CA LEU A 96 -5.13 -2.27 5.72
C LEU A 96 -5.95 -3.20 4.81
N ALA A 97 -5.34 -4.25 4.26
CA ALA A 97 -6.05 -5.26 3.48
C ALA A 97 -7.10 -6.00 4.31
N VAL A 98 -6.77 -6.43 5.53
CA VAL A 98 -7.74 -7.08 6.43
C VAL A 98 -8.88 -6.11 6.77
N LYS A 99 -8.55 -4.85 7.07
CA LYS A 99 -9.56 -3.82 7.34
C LYS A 99 -10.49 -3.60 6.15
N TRP A 100 -9.95 -3.48 4.95
CA TRP A 100 -10.72 -3.35 3.70
C TRP A 100 -11.60 -4.59 3.47
N TRP A 101 -11.02 -5.78 3.61
CA TRP A 101 -11.72 -7.03 3.40
C TRP A 101 -12.91 -7.19 4.35
N LEU A 102 -12.72 -6.95 5.65
CA LEU A 102 -13.80 -7.03 6.65
C LEU A 102 -14.90 -5.99 6.44
N SER A 103 -14.56 -4.81 5.94
CA SER A 103 -15.52 -3.70 5.77
C SER A 103 -16.25 -3.71 4.43
N VAL A 104 -15.64 -4.24 3.37
CA VAL A 104 -16.16 -4.15 2.00
C VAL A 104 -16.49 -5.54 1.44
N VAL A 105 -15.53 -6.47 1.49
CA VAL A 105 -15.62 -7.76 0.79
C VAL A 105 -16.49 -8.75 1.55
N LEU A 106 -16.21 -8.95 2.84
CA LEU A 106 -16.90 -9.93 3.66
C LEU A 106 -18.42 -9.67 3.76
N PRO A 107 -18.90 -8.42 3.99
CA PRO A 107 -20.34 -8.15 3.99
C PRO A 107 -21.01 -8.47 2.66
N ALA A 108 -20.35 -8.21 1.54
CA ALA A 108 -20.85 -8.54 0.20
C ALA A 108 -20.92 -10.05 -0.05
N LEU A 109 -19.99 -10.83 0.54
CA LEU A 109 -20.00 -12.29 0.49
C LEU A 109 -21.13 -12.89 1.35
N LEU A 110 -21.36 -12.36 2.55
CA LEU A 110 -22.37 -12.85 3.49
C LEU A 110 -23.80 -12.46 3.10
N HIS A 111 -23.99 -11.36 2.37
CA HIS A 111 -25.30 -10.88 1.92
C HIS A 111 -25.40 -10.79 0.38
N PRO A 112 -25.41 -11.93 -0.33
CA PRO A 112 -25.39 -11.98 -1.79
C PRO A 112 -26.63 -11.35 -2.46
N GLN A 113 -27.72 -11.14 -1.73
CA GLN A 113 -28.94 -10.46 -2.20
C GLN A 113 -28.76 -8.94 -2.40
N ARG A 114 -27.64 -8.34 -1.96
CA ARG A 114 -27.27 -6.93 -2.18
C ARG A 114 -26.20 -6.72 -3.27
N ARG A 115 -26.01 -7.69 -4.17
CA ARG A 115 -24.95 -7.68 -5.21
C ARG A 115 -25.07 -6.61 -6.31
N GLN A 116 -26.16 -5.83 -6.38
CA GLN A 116 -26.34 -4.83 -7.46
C GLN A 116 -25.59 -3.51 -7.26
N ILE A 117 -24.86 -3.29 -6.16
CA ILE A 117 -24.27 -1.97 -5.84
C ILE A 117 -22.73 -1.95 -5.91
N CYS A 118 -22.05 -3.10 -6.01
CA CYS A 118 -20.59 -3.14 -6.00
C CYS A 118 -20.04 -3.90 -7.22
N THR A 119 -20.09 -3.25 -8.37
CA THR A 119 -19.21 -3.55 -9.51
C THR A 119 -18.23 -2.38 -9.59
N ILE A 120 -16.94 -2.66 -9.40
CA ILE A 120 -15.84 -1.79 -9.87
C ILE A 120 -15.67 -2.07 -11.35
#